data_AF-A0A137PA55-F1
#
_entry.id   AF-A0A137PA55-F1
#
_cell.length_a   1.000
_cell.length_b   1.000
_cell.length_c   1.000
_cell.angle_alpha   90.00
_cell.angle_beta   90.00
_cell.angle_gamma   90.00
#
_symmetry.space_group_name_H-M   'P 1'
#
loop_
_entity.id
_entity.type
_entity.pdbx_description
1 polymer ?
#
loop_
_entity_poly.entity_id
_entity_poly.type
_entity_poly.pdbx_seq_one_letter_code
_entity_poly.pdbx_strand_id
1 'polypeptide(L)'
;MGNFAQFDRILMIVVTCTDLIWAVYQIIISCLKLRYGMDIIKPLSISCQLYVLFNTGCLRLSNGCVAILAVLRYVAGCKRKEINNLVWTIVFIIHVCICLSLSLTTIIRWDARRTSSGIICLLFLSDGNLSKYLMIAHTSYYLVQCATVTIFYFLICRHWYFHLKKLKNAAKEAGDKESVRHINFQIRKIVCQGLVVVLGDCITFIPSTVTYVMKLGFGYVRPPLVDGFIVWMLTTLPIVNPVITLWLQPEVNAEFWTYYYLFKDKFKKVIRSILVQY
;
A
#
# COMPACT_ATOMS: atom_id res chain seq x y z
N MET A 1 -14.04 -2.91 -22.57
CA MET A 1 -13.40 -1.86 -21.72
C MET A 1 -14.26 -1.27 -20.58
N GLY A 2 -15.54 -0.91 -20.76
CA GLY A 2 -16.31 -0.17 -19.73
C GLY A 2 -16.39 -0.84 -18.35
N ASN A 3 -16.74 -2.12 -18.31
CA ASN A 3 -16.91 -2.87 -17.05
C ASN A 3 -15.61 -3.03 -16.26
N PHE A 4 -14.46 -3.14 -16.94
CA PHE A 4 -13.15 -3.31 -16.31
C PHE A 4 -12.71 -2.05 -15.57
N ALA A 5 -12.86 -0.89 -16.23
CA ALA A 5 -12.51 0.40 -15.65
C ALA A 5 -13.32 0.69 -14.38
N GLN A 6 -14.56 0.20 -14.30
CA GLN A 6 -15.38 0.33 -13.11
C GLN A 6 -14.80 -0.43 -11.91
N PHE A 7 -14.34 -1.68 -12.10
CA PHE A 7 -13.79 -2.48 -11.00
C PHE A 7 -12.43 -1.95 -10.51
N ASP A 8 -11.55 -1.52 -11.42
CA ASP A 8 -10.30 -0.84 -11.07
C ASP A 8 -10.56 0.40 -10.18
N ARG A 9 -11.55 1.22 -10.55
CA ARG A 9 -11.98 2.38 -9.75
C ARG A 9 -12.52 2.01 -8.38
N ILE A 10 -13.36 0.97 -8.29
CA ILE A 10 -13.88 0.49 -7.00
C ILE A 10 -12.73 0.06 -6.08
N LEU A 11 -11.77 -0.71 -6.59
CA LEU A 11 -10.61 -1.13 -5.82
C LEU A 11 -9.77 0.07 -5.35
N MET A 12 -9.55 1.06 -6.20
CA MET A 12 -8.83 2.27 -5.80
C MET A 12 -9.55 3.08 -4.71
N ILE A 13 -10.88 3.17 -4.78
CA ILE A 13 -11.68 3.79 -3.72
C ILE A 13 -11.51 3.01 -2.42
N VAL A 14 -11.57 1.68 -2.46
CA VAL A 14 -11.37 0.82 -1.28
C VAL A 14 -9.97 1.02 -0.68
N VAL A 15 -8.91 1.00 -1.50
CA VAL A 15 -7.53 1.28 -1.06
C VAL A 15 -7.45 2.64 -0.37
N THR A 16 -7.96 3.67 -1.03
CA THR A 16 -7.90 5.06 -0.54
C THR A 16 -8.66 5.23 0.78
N CYS A 17 -9.88 4.70 0.86
CA CYS A 17 -10.68 4.74 2.09
C CYS A 17 -9.98 3.99 3.22
N THR A 18 -9.39 2.83 2.93
CA THR A 18 -8.68 2.01 3.92
C THR A 18 -7.43 2.73 4.45
N ASP A 19 -6.64 3.32 3.56
CA ASP A 19 -5.46 4.12 3.92
C ASP A 19 -5.85 5.37 4.72
N LEU A 20 -6.97 6.01 4.38
CA LEU A 20 -7.48 7.17 5.13
C LEU A 20 -7.93 6.80 6.55
N ILE A 21 -8.71 5.73 6.69
CA ILE A 21 -9.13 5.21 8.02
C ILE A 21 -7.88 4.89 8.85
N TRP A 22 -6.90 4.21 8.25
CA TRP A 22 -5.64 3.90 8.91
C TRP A 22 -4.89 5.17 9.34
N ALA A 23 -4.78 6.17 8.47
CA ALA A 23 -4.07 7.42 8.77
C ALA A 23 -4.74 8.21 9.90
N VAL A 24 -6.07 8.34 9.87
CA VAL A 24 -6.85 8.98 10.94
C VAL A 24 -6.62 8.24 12.27
N TYR A 25 -6.67 6.91 12.25
CA TYR A 25 -6.40 6.10 13.43
C TYR A 25 -4.98 6.33 13.98
N GLN A 26 -3.97 6.37 13.11
CA GLN A 26 -2.59 6.62 13.53
C GLN A 26 -2.40 8.00 14.14
N ILE A 27 -3.04 9.03 13.58
CA ILE A 27 -3.01 10.39 14.15
C ILE A 27 -3.59 10.37 15.57
N ILE A 28 -4.78 9.79 15.74
CA ILE A 28 -5.44 9.70 17.04
C ILE A 28 -4.56 8.97 18.06
N ILE A 29 -4.05 7.78 17.72
CA ILE A 29 -3.19 7.00 18.61
C ILE A 29 -1.88 7.73 18.93
N SER A 30 -1.28 8.42 17.96
CA SER A 30 -0.05 9.18 18.19
C SER A 30 -0.28 10.37 19.12
N CYS A 31 -1.38 11.11 18.95
CA CYS A 31 -1.78 12.17 19.87
C CYS A 31 -2.02 11.64 21.29
N LEU A 32 -2.71 10.49 21.41
CA LEU A 32 -2.96 9.84 22.69
C LEU A 32 -1.66 9.37 23.36
N LYS A 33 -0.71 8.80 22.61
CA LYS A 33 0.62 8.43 23.12
C LYS A 33 1.43 9.63 23.58
N LEU A 34 1.38 10.74 22.84
CA LEU A 34 2.07 11.97 23.21
C LEU A 34 1.48 12.58 24.49
N ARG A 35 0.16 12.50 24.70
CA ARG A 35 -0.50 13.08 25.87
C ARG A 35 -0.43 12.21 27.12
N TYR A 36 -0.65 10.91 26.98
CA TYR A 36 -0.81 9.97 28.11
C TYR A 36 0.35 8.99 28.27
N GLY A 37 1.35 9.06 27.39
CA GLY A 37 2.48 8.14 27.37
C GLY A 37 2.18 6.82 26.66
N MET A 38 3.18 5.92 26.67
CA MET A 38 3.14 4.63 25.98
C MET A 38 2.16 3.63 26.59
N ASP A 39 1.72 3.88 27.83
CA ASP A 39 0.83 3.00 28.58
C ASP A 39 -0.64 3.07 28.12
N ILE A 40 -0.95 3.95 27.16
CA ILE A 40 -2.27 3.93 26.50
C ILE A 40 -2.51 2.61 25.74
N ILE A 41 -1.44 1.97 25.28
CA ILE A 41 -1.46 0.63 24.68
C ILE A 41 -0.90 -0.36 25.70
N LYS A 42 -1.73 -0.77 26.66
CA LYS A 42 -1.32 -1.81 27.62
C LYS A 42 -1.30 -3.18 26.94
N PRO A 43 -0.35 -4.07 27.26
CA PRO A 43 -0.41 -5.45 26.79
C PRO A 43 -1.73 -6.08 27.24
N LEU A 44 -2.30 -6.96 26.42
CA LEU A 44 -3.58 -7.65 26.71
C LEU A 44 -4.80 -6.72 26.91
N SER A 45 -4.71 -5.44 26.58
CA SER A 45 -5.86 -4.54 26.69
C SER A 45 -6.67 -4.48 25.41
N ILE A 46 -7.91 -4.00 25.51
CA ILE A 46 -8.76 -3.74 24.35
C ILE A 46 -8.12 -2.73 23.38
N SER A 47 -7.34 -1.75 23.89
CA SER A 47 -6.64 -0.79 23.03
C SER A 47 -5.56 -1.46 22.18
N CYS A 48 -4.88 -2.48 22.70
CA CYS A 48 -3.92 -3.29 21.93
C CYS A 48 -4.60 -4.16 20.87
N GLN A 49 -5.77 -4.75 21.17
CA GLN A 49 -6.56 -5.51 20.18
C GLN A 49 -7.06 -4.59 19.06
N LEU A 50 -7.61 -3.42 19.40
CA LEU A 50 -8.06 -2.43 18.45
C LEU A 50 -6.90 -1.87 17.62
N TYR A 51 -5.73 -1.65 18.24
CA TYR A 51 -4.53 -1.25 17.52
C TYR A 51 -4.19 -2.23 16.41
N VAL A 52 -4.19 -3.53 16.72
CA VAL A 52 -3.91 -4.56 15.74
C VAL A 52 -4.98 -4.62 14.63
N LEU A 53 -6.26 -4.50 14.99
CA LEU A 53 -7.37 -4.48 14.04
C LEU A 53 -7.23 -3.36 13.01
N PHE A 54 -7.08 -2.12 13.49
CA PHE A 54 -7.01 -0.96 12.59
C PHE A 54 -5.66 -0.85 11.93
N ASN A 55 -4.56 -1.00 12.66
CA ASN A 55 -3.23 -0.84 12.08
C ASN A 55 -2.94 -1.94 11.08
N THR A 56 -2.98 -3.21 11.49
CA THR A 56 -2.58 -4.31 10.62
C THR A 56 -3.70 -4.74 9.68
N GLY A 57 -4.97 -4.70 10.13
CA GLY A 57 -6.11 -5.07 9.30
C GLY A 57 -6.27 -4.13 8.09
N CYS A 58 -6.27 -2.80 8.32
CA CYS A 58 -6.36 -1.83 7.22
C CYS A 58 -5.14 -1.90 6.31
N LEU A 59 -3.92 -1.92 6.86
CA LEU A 59 -2.71 -2.01 6.05
C LEU A 59 -2.70 -3.26 5.16
N ARG A 60 -3.17 -4.40 5.66
CA ARG A 60 -3.23 -5.66 4.90
C ARG A 60 -4.30 -5.66 3.82
N LEU A 61 -5.47 -5.10 4.12
CA LEU A 61 -6.55 -4.94 3.15
C LEU A 61 -6.11 -4.00 2.01
N SER A 62 -5.50 -2.86 2.35
CA SER A 62 -4.96 -1.92 1.37
C SER A 62 -3.91 -2.58 0.48
N ASN A 63 -2.89 -3.22 1.08
CA ASN A 63 -1.81 -3.85 0.33
C ASN A 63 -2.29 -4.98 -0.60
N GLY A 64 -3.23 -5.82 -0.15
CA GLY A 64 -3.78 -6.86 -1.01
C GLY A 64 -4.67 -6.33 -2.13
N CYS A 65 -5.37 -5.22 -1.91
CA CYS A 65 -6.07 -4.53 -3.00
C CYS A 65 -5.07 -3.96 -4.04
N VAL A 66 -3.94 -3.40 -3.60
CA VAL A 66 -2.85 -2.95 -4.50
C VAL A 66 -2.27 -4.14 -5.29
N ALA A 67 -2.11 -5.31 -4.65
CA ALA A 67 -1.68 -6.53 -5.33
C ALA A 67 -2.68 -6.96 -6.43
N ILE A 68 -3.98 -6.96 -6.12
CA ILE A 68 -5.03 -7.28 -7.11
C ILE A 68 -5.00 -6.26 -8.25
N LEU A 69 -4.88 -4.96 -7.95
CA LEU A 69 -4.75 -3.88 -8.95
C LEU A 69 -3.54 -4.10 -9.87
N ALA A 70 -2.39 -4.50 -9.33
CA ALA A 70 -1.19 -4.76 -10.12
C ALA A 70 -1.40 -5.90 -11.13
N VAL A 71 -2.01 -7.01 -10.69
CA VAL A 71 -2.34 -8.16 -11.57
C VAL A 71 -3.35 -7.71 -12.64
N LEU A 72 -4.40 -7.02 -12.22
CA LEU A 72 -5.47 -6.53 -13.07
C LEU A 72 -4.93 -5.62 -14.19
N ARG A 73 -4.10 -4.64 -13.84
CA ARG A 73 -3.46 -3.72 -14.78
C ARG A 73 -2.49 -4.42 -15.72
N TYR A 74 -1.76 -5.42 -15.25
CA TYR A 74 -0.88 -6.22 -16.11
C TYR A 74 -1.69 -7.00 -17.15
N VAL A 75 -2.76 -7.67 -16.73
CA VAL A 75 -3.60 -8.47 -17.63
C VAL A 75 -4.26 -7.60 -18.70
N ALA A 76 -4.85 -6.47 -18.32
CA ALA A 76 -5.48 -5.57 -19.27
C ALA A 76 -4.48 -4.81 -20.15
N GLY A 77 -3.44 -4.21 -19.55
CA GLY A 77 -2.49 -3.37 -20.27
C GLY A 77 -1.49 -4.15 -21.11
N CYS A 78 -0.89 -5.19 -20.54
CA CYS A 78 0.22 -5.91 -21.18
C CYS A 78 -0.24 -7.13 -21.98
N LYS A 79 -1.27 -7.85 -21.51
CA LYS A 79 -1.80 -9.05 -22.18
C LYS A 79 -3.01 -8.76 -23.06
N ARG A 80 -3.66 -7.59 -22.90
CA ARG A 80 -4.89 -7.21 -23.61
C ARG A 80 -5.97 -8.30 -23.52
N LYS A 81 -6.00 -9.03 -22.41
CA LYS A 81 -7.02 -10.07 -22.15
C LYS A 81 -8.11 -9.46 -21.27
N GLU A 82 -9.34 -9.49 -21.75
CA GLU A 82 -10.49 -9.12 -20.93
C GLU A 82 -10.89 -10.35 -20.08
N ILE A 83 -10.65 -10.28 -18.78
CA ILE A 83 -11.14 -11.27 -17.81
C ILE A 83 -12.49 -10.79 -17.29
N ASN A 84 -13.43 -11.72 -17.12
CA ASN A 84 -14.75 -11.42 -16.56
C ASN A 84 -14.63 -10.78 -15.17
N ASN A 85 -15.33 -9.66 -14.95
CA ASN A 85 -15.41 -8.97 -13.67
C ASN A 85 -15.78 -9.88 -12.50
N LEU A 86 -16.59 -10.92 -12.73
CA LEU A 86 -16.95 -11.89 -11.69
C LEU A 86 -15.72 -12.54 -11.05
N VAL A 87 -14.70 -12.86 -11.84
CA VAL A 87 -13.45 -13.47 -11.35
C VAL A 87 -12.75 -12.51 -10.38
N TRP A 88 -12.66 -11.23 -10.76
CA TRP A 88 -12.02 -10.22 -9.92
C TRP A 88 -12.78 -9.96 -8.64
N THR A 89 -14.12 -9.93 -8.70
CA THR A 89 -14.98 -9.83 -7.52
C THR A 89 -14.77 -11.01 -6.58
N ILE A 90 -14.68 -12.25 -7.09
CA ILE A 90 -14.41 -13.45 -6.28
C ILE A 90 -13.04 -13.34 -5.60
N VAL A 91 -11.99 -12.97 -6.36
CA VAL A 91 -10.63 -12.80 -5.81
C VAL A 91 -10.62 -11.73 -4.70
N PHE A 92 -11.32 -10.62 -4.92
CA PHE A 92 -11.44 -9.55 -3.92
C PHE A 92 -12.19 -10.02 -2.67
N ILE A 93 -13.32 -10.70 -2.81
CA ILE A 93 -14.08 -11.27 -1.67
C ILE A 93 -13.20 -12.24 -0.88
N ILE A 94 -12.47 -13.13 -1.55
CA ILE A 94 -11.54 -14.06 -0.89
C ILE A 94 -10.47 -13.29 -0.09
N HIS A 95 -9.89 -12.25 -0.68
CA HIS A 95 -8.90 -11.41 0.01
C HIS A 95 -9.47 -10.73 1.25
N VAL A 96 -10.67 -10.14 1.16
CA VAL A 96 -11.37 -9.51 2.29
C VAL A 96 -11.65 -10.55 3.38
N CYS A 97 -12.16 -11.72 3.00
CA CYS A 97 -12.42 -12.82 3.94
C CYS A 97 -11.15 -13.23 4.70
N ILE A 98 -10.01 -13.39 4.02
CA ILE A 98 -8.72 -13.70 4.67
C ILE A 98 -8.31 -12.60 5.65
N CYS A 99 -8.41 -11.33 5.25
CA CYS A 99 -8.04 -10.20 6.10
C CYS A 99 -8.91 -10.09 7.36
N LEU A 100 -10.23 -10.24 7.19
CA LEU A 100 -11.19 -10.24 8.29
C LEU A 100 -10.96 -11.44 9.20
N SER A 101 -10.77 -12.64 8.66
CA SER A 101 -10.54 -13.87 9.43
C SER A 101 -9.30 -13.74 10.32
N LEU A 102 -8.17 -13.29 9.78
CA LEU A 102 -6.94 -13.10 10.56
C LEU A 102 -7.10 -12.03 11.65
N SER A 103 -7.78 -10.93 11.34
CA SER A 103 -7.95 -9.81 12.28
C SER A 103 -8.94 -10.17 13.41
N LEU A 104 -10.09 -10.76 13.06
CA LEU A 104 -11.08 -11.22 14.02
C LEU A 104 -10.56 -12.37 14.88
N THR A 105 -9.82 -13.32 14.30
CA THR A 105 -9.21 -14.42 15.07
C THR A 105 -8.28 -13.87 16.16
N THR A 106 -7.53 -12.80 15.87
CA THR A 106 -6.68 -12.15 16.87
C THR A 106 -7.50 -11.58 18.02
N ILE A 107 -8.61 -10.89 17.72
CA ILE A 107 -9.49 -10.29 18.73
C ILE A 107 -10.18 -11.38 19.57
N ILE A 108 -10.79 -12.38 18.92
CA ILE A 108 -11.52 -13.46 19.59
C ILE A 108 -10.60 -14.25 20.53
N ARG A 109 -9.38 -14.54 20.08
CA ARG A 109 -8.37 -15.25 20.89
C ARG A 109 -7.63 -14.35 21.87
N TRP A 110 -7.90 -13.05 21.84
CA TRP A 110 -7.19 -12.06 22.62
C TRP A 110 -5.67 -12.14 22.45
N ASP A 111 -5.20 -12.31 21.21
CA ASP A 111 -3.83 -12.73 20.89
C ASP A 111 -2.88 -11.57 20.53
N ALA A 112 -3.39 -10.33 20.46
CA ALA A 112 -2.54 -9.17 20.28
C ALA A 112 -1.64 -8.97 21.51
N ARG A 113 -0.34 -8.73 21.29
CA ARG A 113 0.61 -8.35 22.34
C ARG A 113 1.42 -7.15 21.91
N ARG A 114 1.86 -6.38 22.91
CA ARG A 114 2.77 -5.26 22.73
C ARG A 114 4.16 -5.77 22.36
N THR A 115 4.84 -5.10 21.44
CA THR A 115 6.24 -5.41 21.10
C THR A 115 7.20 -4.93 22.18
N SER A 116 8.46 -5.36 22.07
CA SER A 116 9.55 -4.97 22.98
C SER A 116 9.79 -3.46 23.04
N SER A 117 9.54 -2.72 21.95
CA SER A 117 9.64 -1.26 21.96
C SER A 117 8.51 -0.56 22.73
N GLY A 118 7.40 -1.27 22.99
CA GLY A 118 6.19 -0.64 23.51
C GLY A 118 5.41 0.19 22.49
N ILE A 119 5.94 0.40 21.28
CA ILE A 119 5.37 1.34 20.30
C ILE A 119 4.13 0.75 19.63
N ILE A 120 4.12 -0.55 19.37
CA ILE A 120 3.06 -1.19 18.60
C ILE A 120 2.55 -2.46 19.26
N CYS A 121 1.38 -2.89 18.83
CA CYS A 121 0.90 -4.25 19.05
C CYS A 121 0.96 -5.06 17.74
N LEU A 122 1.29 -6.34 17.85
CA LEU A 122 1.31 -7.29 16.74
C LEU A 122 0.35 -8.46 16.98
N LEU A 123 -0.10 -9.07 15.89
CA LEU A 123 -0.94 -10.28 15.91
C LEU A 123 -0.13 -11.49 16.35
N PHE A 124 -0.81 -12.46 16.96
CA PHE A 124 -0.33 -13.83 17.14
C PHE A 124 1.00 -13.95 17.88
N LEU A 125 1.19 -13.11 18.90
CA LEU A 125 2.41 -13.06 19.69
C LEU A 125 2.39 -13.97 20.93
N SER A 126 1.30 -14.69 21.22
CA SER A 126 1.27 -15.64 22.33
C SER A 126 2.11 -16.88 22.07
N ASP A 127 2.53 -17.55 23.15
CA ASP A 127 3.45 -18.71 23.09
C ASP A 127 2.80 -20.01 22.56
N GLY A 128 1.50 -20.01 22.27
CA GLY A 128 0.77 -21.17 21.79
C GLY A 128 1.15 -21.58 20.36
N ASN A 129 1.17 -22.89 20.09
CA ASN A 129 1.47 -23.44 18.75
C ASN A 129 0.55 -22.86 17.67
N LEU A 130 -0.75 -22.70 17.96
CA LEU A 130 -1.70 -22.10 17.03
C LEU A 130 -1.33 -20.65 16.68
N SER A 131 -0.91 -19.84 17.65
CA SER A 131 -0.45 -18.47 17.42
C SER A 131 0.79 -18.47 16.51
N LYS A 132 1.74 -19.39 16.72
CA LYS A 132 2.89 -19.56 15.82
C LYS A 132 2.46 -19.89 14.38
N TYR A 133 1.55 -20.84 14.19
CA TYR A 133 1.04 -21.18 12.86
C TYR A 133 0.30 -20.02 12.20
N LEU A 134 -0.53 -19.28 12.95
CA LEU A 134 -1.22 -18.10 12.45
C LEU A 134 -0.25 -16.97 12.10
N MET A 135 0.81 -16.79 12.87
CA MET A 135 1.89 -15.83 12.56
C MET A 135 2.62 -16.21 11.27
N ILE A 136 2.91 -17.49 11.05
CA ILE A 136 3.50 -18.00 9.80
C ILE A 136 2.54 -17.75 8.64
N ALA A 137 1.28 -18.17 8.75
CA ALA A 137 0.27 -17.96 7.71
C ALA A 137 0.10 -16.47 7.37
N HIS A 138 0.05 -15.61 8.39
CA HIS A 138 0.01 -14.17 8.26
C HIS A 138 1.22 -13.63 7.47
N THR A 139 2.43 -14.02 7.88
CA THR A 139 3.68 -13.54 7.26
C THR A 139 3.80 -14.00 5.82
N SER A 140 3.50 -15.28 5.56
CA SER A 140 3.49 -15.86 4.20
C SER A 140 2.48 -15.17 3.31
N TYR A 141 1.27 -14.91 3.81
CA TYR A 141 0.23 -14.21 3.06
C TYR A 141 0.68 -12.80 2.67
N TYR A 142 1.27 -12.08 3.62
CA TYR A 142 1.80 -10.74 3.36
C TYR A 142 2.94 -10.76 2.34
N LEU A 143 3.86 -11.72 2.43
CA LEU A 143 4.93 -11.92 1.44
C LEU A 143 4.39 -12.16 0.04
N VAL A 144 3.34 -12.98 -0.11
CA VAL A 144 2.70 -13.24 -1.41
C VAL A 144 2.14 -11.95 -2.00
N GLN A 145 1.48 -11.11 -1.20
CA GLN A 145 0.97 -9.80 -1.66
C GLN A 145 2.11 -8.92 -2.17
N CYS A 146 3.18 -8.79 -1.39
CA CYS A 146 4.33 -7.94 -1.74
C CYS A 146 5.03 -8.45 -3.00
N ALA A 147 5.29 -9.76 -3.08
CA ALA A 147 5.88 -10.38 -4.26
C ALA A 147 5.00 -10.17 -5.50
N THR A 148 3.68 -10.28 -5.35
CA THR A 148 2.72 -10.01 -6.43
C THR A 148 2.86 -8.58 -6.95
N VAL A 149 2.80 -7.58 -6.06
CA VAL A 149 2.94 -6.16 -6.43
C VAL A 149 4.26 -5.92 -7.17
N THR A 150 5.37 -6.35 -6.58
CA THR A 150 6.72 -6.18 -7.15
C THR A 150 6.86 -6.85 -8.53
N ILE A 151 6.44 -8.11 -8.66
CA ILE A 151 6.56 -8.87 -9.92
C ILE A 151 5.70 -8.22 -11.01
N PHE A 152 4.42 -7.95 -10.74
CA PHE A 152 3.52 -7.44 -11.78
C PHE A 152 3.85 -6.01 -12.18
N TYR A 153 4.25 -5.13 -11.27
CA TYR A 153 4.71 -3.79 -11.66
C TYR A 153 6.02 -3.82 -12.42
N PHE A 154 6.96 -4.71 -12.07
CA PHE A 154 8.17 -4.91 -12.86
C PHE A 154 7.83 -5.37 -14.29
N LEU A 155 6.90 -6.32 -14.45
CA LEU A 155 6.45 -6.79 -15.75
C LEU A 155 5.75 -5.69 -16.58
N ILE A 156 4.92 -4.86 -15.94
CA ILE A 156 4.28 -3.69 -16.57
C ILE A 156 5.35 -2.71 -17.06
N CYS A 157 6.29 -2.33 -16.20
CA CYS A 157 7.37 -1.40 -16.54
C CYS A 157 8.23 -1.93 -17.69
N ARG A 158 8.58 -3.22 -17.64
CA ARG A 158 9.32 -3.90 -18.70
C ARG A 158 8.57 -3.86 -20.03
N HIS A 159 7.27 -4.18 -20.03
CA HIS A 159 6.45 -4.17 -21.23
C HIS A 159 6.44 -2.80 -21.91
N TRP A 160 6.12 -1.75 -21.15
CA TRP A 160 6.06 -0.39 -21.68
C TRP A 160 7.42 0.18 -22.07
N TYR A 161 8.49 -0.18 -21.35
CA TYR A 161 9.85 0.19 -21.72
C TYR A 161 10.22 -0.31 -23.13
N PHE A 162 9.97 -1.59 -23.41
CA PHE A 162 10.23 -2.16 -24.74
C PHE A 162 9.33 -1.56 -25.82
N HIS A 163 8.06 -1.31 -25.50
CA HIS A 163 7.13 -0.66 -26.42
C HIS A 163 7.59 0.76 -26.81
N LEU A 164 7.94 1.59 -25.82
CA LEU A 164 8.46 2.94 -26.04
C LEU A 164 9.79 2.92 -26.79
N LYS A 165 10.65 1.93 -26.56
CA LYS A 165 11.92 1.78 -27.30
C LYS A 165 11.68 1.50 -28.78
N LYS A 166 10.67 0.70 -29.14
CA LYS A 166 10.27 0.48 -30.54
C LYS A 166 9.75 1.77 -31.18
N LEU A 167 8.84 2.48 -30.49
CA LEU A 167 8.32 3.78 -30.96
C LEU A 167 9.43 4.82 -31.14
N LYS A 168 10.41 4.85 -30.23
CA LYS A 168 11.58 5.74 -30.33
C LYS A 168 12.39 5.46 -31.59
N ASN A 169 12.58 4.19 -31.96
CA ASN A 169 13.34 3.84 -33.16
C ASN A 169 12.57 4.26 -34.42
N ALA A 170 11.26 4.00 -34.49
CA ALA A 170 10.42 4.44 -35.60
C ALA A 170 10.42 5.98 -35.76
N ALA A 171 10.32 6.74 -34.65
CA ALA A 171 10.40 8.20 -34.69
C ALA A 171 11.78 8.72 -35.15
N LYS A 172 12.87 8.00 -34.81
CA LYS A 172 14.21 8.32 -35.31
C LYS A 172 14.34 8.09 -36.81
N GLU A 173 13.81 6.97 -37.31
CA GLU A 173 13.80 6.64 -38.74
C GLU A 173 12.99 7.67 -39.53
N ALA A 174 11.90 8.20 -38.94
CA ALA A 174 11.10 9.28 -39.52
C ALA A 174 11.71 10.69 -39.38
N GLY A 175 12.83 10.85 -38.67
CA GLY A 175 13.44 12.16 -38.43
C GLY A 175 12.69 13.08 -37.43
N ASP A 176 11.69 12.57 -36.71
CA ASP A 176 10.88 13.34 -35.76
C ASP A 176 11.60 13.49 -34.40
N LYS A 177 12.38 14.56 -34.28
CA LYS A 177 13.15 14.87 -33.07
C LYS A 177 12.27 15.18 -31.86
N GLU A 178 11.08 15.75 -32.06
CA GLU A 178 10.16 16.13 -30.99
C GLU A 178 9.59 14.87 -30.32
N SER A 179 9.05 13.94 -31.12
CA SER A 179 8.56 12.65 -30.63
C SER A 179 9.66 11.87 -29.87
N VAL A 180 10.90 11.86 -30.37
CA VAL A 180 12.02 11.21 -29.68
C VAL A 180 12.27 11.83 -28.29
N ARG A 181 12.17 13.16 -28.16
CA ARG A 181 12.33 13.85 -26.87
C ARG A 181 11.21 13.46 -25.90
N HIS A 182 9.95 13.47 -26.34
CA HIS A 182 8.81 13.06 -25.52
C HIS A 182 8.90 11.60 -25.09
N ILE A 183 9.25 10.69 -26.00
CA ILE A 183 9.38 9.26 -25.69
C ILE A 183 10.51 9.01 -24.68
N ASN A 184 11.65 9.70 -24.80
CA ASN A 184 12.74 9.60 -23.82
C ASN A 184 12.29 10.02 -22.41
N PHE A 185 11.47 11.08 -22.31
CA PHE A 185 10.91 11.51 -21.05
C PHE A 185 9.98 10.44 -20.45
N GLN A 186 9.09 9.86 -21.25
CA GLN A 186 8.20 8.78 -20.79
C GLN A 186 8.97 7.54 -20.35
N ILE A 187 10.04 7.16 -21.06
CA ILE A 187 10.92 6.05 -20.65
C ILE A 187 11.52 6.31 -19.26
N ARG A 188 12.09 7.50 -19.04
CA ARG A 188 12.67 7.86 -17.73
C ARG A 188 11.61 7.85 -16.63
N LYS A 189 10.41 8.36 -16.92
CA LYS A 189 9.27 8.36 -16.00
C LYS A 189 8.90 6.93 -15.57
N ILE A 190 8.74 6.00 -16.52
CA ILE A 190 8.39 4.60 -16.23
C ILE A 190 9.48 3.90 -15.42
N VAL A 191 10.76 4.12 -15.74
CA VAL A 191 11.88 3.56 -14.98
C VAL A 191 11.88 4.08 -13.54
N CYS A 192 11.69 5.39 -13.35
CA CYS A 192 11.59 6.00 -12.03
C CYS A 192 10.40 5.44 -11.24
N GLN A 193 9.23 5.30 -11.88
CA GLN A 193 8.05 4.71 -11.26
C GLN A 193 8.29 3.27 -10.82
N GLY A 194 8.84 2.43 -11.69
CA GLY A 194 9.18 1.04 -11.35
C GLY A 194 10.14 0.97 -10.18
N LEU A 195 11.17 1.83 -10.16
CA LEU A 195 12.13 1.91 -9.06
C LEU A 195 11.45 2.31 -7.74
N VAL A 196 10.58 3.33 -7.75
CA VAL A 196 9.86 3.79 -6.55
C VAL A 196 8.97 2.68 -5.98
N VAL A 197 8.24 1.96 -6.82
CA VAL A 197 7.39 0.84 -6.36
C VAL A 197 8.25 -0.26 -5.72
N VAL A 198 9.30 -0.71 -6.43
CA VAL A 198 10.17 -1.79 -5.95
C VAL A 198 10.89 -1.39 -4.66
N LEU A 199 11.48 -0.21 -4.60
CA LEU A 199 12.15 0.27 -3.40
C LEU A 199 11.17 0.50 -2.26
N GLY A 200 10.01 1.10 -2.53
CA GLY A 200 8.95 1.32 -1.54
C GLY A 200 8.51 0.02 -0.88
N ASP A 201 8.20 -1.00 -1.68
CA ASP A 201 7.83 -2.32 -1.17
C ASP A 201 9.00 -2.99 -0.44
N CYS A 202 10.19 -3.08 -1.07
CA CYS A 202 11.33 -3.77 -0.47
C CYS A 202 11.76 -3.16 0.86
N ILE A 203 11.86 -1.82 0.93
CA ILE A 203 12.26 -1.10 2.14
C ILE A 203 11.23 -1.31 3.27
N THR A 204 9.95 -1.34 2.91
CA THR A 204 8.87 -1.54 3.88
C THR A 204 8.86 -2.97 4.43
N PHE A 205 9.03 -3.96 3.55
CA PHE A 205 8.70 -5.34 3.89
C PHE A 205 9.89 -6.20 4.30
N ILE A 206 11.05 -6.02 3.68
CA ILE A 206 12.22 -6.87 3.95
C ILE A 206 12.60 -6.82 5.44
N PRO A 207 12.72 -5.66 6.10
CA PRO A 207 13.11 -5.61 7.52
C PRO A 207 12.13 -6.35 8.43
N SER A 208 10.82 -6.20 8.18
CA SER A 208 9.78 -6.87 8.95
C SER A 208 9.85 -8.39 8.77
N THR A 209 9.90 -8.87 7.52
CA THR A 209 9.95 -10.31 7.22
C THR A 209 11.22 -10.95 7.75
N VAL A 210 12.39 -10.34 7.53
CA VAL A 210 13.67 -10.89 8.00
C VAL A 210 13.64 -11.09 9.51
N THR A 211 13.16 -10.10 10.27
CA THR A 211 13.08 -10.23 11.73
C THR A 211 12.03 -11.26 12.18
N TYR A 212 10.96 -11.48 11.43
CA TYR A 212 10.02 -12.59 11.70
C TYR A 212 10.66 -13.96 11.45
N VAL A 213 11.38 -14.13 10.34
CA VAL A 213 12.11 -15.37 10.04
C VAL A 213 13.17 -15.63 11.11
N MET A 214 13.92 -14.60 11.52
CA MET A 214 14.89 -14.72 12.60
C MET A 214 14.23 -15.09 13.94
N LYS A 215 13.06 -14.51 14.24
CA LYS A 215 12.32 -14.84 15.45
C LYS A 215 11.86 -16.31 15.44
N LEU A 216 11.36 -16.79 14.31
CA LEU A 216 10.88 -18.16 14.15
C LEU A 216 12.01 -19.20 14.14
N GLY A 217 13.11 -18.90 13.45
CA GLY A 217 14.24 -19.84 13.27
C GLY A 217 15.23 -19.86 14.43
N PHE A 218 15.49 -18.70 15.05
CA PHE A 218 16.57 -18.53 16.04
C PHE A 218 16.09 -17.97 17.38
N GLY A 219 14.79 -17.75 17.58
CA GLY A 219 14.27 -17.13 18.80
C GLY A 219 14.69 -15.66 18.96
N TYR A 220 15.04 -14.98 17.85
CA TYR A 220 15.49 -13.59 17.88
C TYR A 220 14.45 -12.66 18.55
N VAL A 221 14.90 -11.93 19.57
CA VAL A 221 14.11 -10.88 20.23
C VAL A 221 14.48 -9.54 19.60
N ARG A 222 13.52 -8.93 18.92
CA ARG A 222 13.72 -7.66 18.21
C ARG A 222 14.06 -6.54 19.21
N PRO A 223 15.21 -5.84 19.09
CA PRO A 223 15.55 -4.70 19.92
C PRO A 223 14.56 -3.53 19.70
N PRO A 224 14.32 -2.68 20.70
CA PRO A 224 13.40 -1.53 20.59
C PRO A 224 13.69 -0.60 19.40
N LEU A 225 14.97 -0.32 19.12
CA LEU A 225 15.38 0.55 18.01
C LEU A 225 15.01 -0.05 16.64
N VAL A 226 15.28 -1.35 16.46
CA VAL A 226 14.95 -2.07 15.22
C VAL A 226 13.45 -2.14 15.02
N ASP A 227 12.69 -2.34 16.11
CA ASP A 227 11.23 -2.33 16.06
C ASP A 227 10.67 -0.95 15.70
N GLY A 228 11.18 0.13 16.30
CA GLY A 228 10.80 1.50 15.93
C GLY A 228 11.09 1.81 14.45
N PHE A 229 12.24 1.37 13.94
CA PHE A 229 12.59 1.52 12.52
C PHE A 229 11.64 0.75 11.60
N ILE A 230 11.33 -0.52 11.93
CA ILE A 230 10.37 -1.32 11.15
C ILE A 230 8.98 -0.69 11.16
N VAL A 231 8.53 -0.17 12.30
CA VAL A 231 7.25 0.52 12.42
C VAL A 231 7.23 1.75 11.53
N TRP A 232 8.28 2.57 11.60
CA TRP A 232 8.42 3.74 10.73
C TRP A 232 8.34 3.35 9.25
N MET A 233 9.11 2.33 8.83
CA MET A 233 9.05 1.82 7.46
C MET A 233 7.65 1.36 7.06
N LEU A 234 6.98 0.55 7.89
CA LEU A 234 5.61 0.10 7.65
C LEU A 234 4.61 1.27 7.52
N THR A 235 4.81 2.35 8.28
CA THR A 235 3.95 3.54 8.21
C THR A 235 4.16 4.38 6.96
N THR A 236 5.25 4.17 6.20
CA THR A 236 5.47 4.89 4.93
C THR A 236 4.67 4.30 3.78
N LEU A 237 4.26 3.03 3.84
CA LEU A 237 3.57 2.35 2.74
C LEU A 237 2.24 3.04 2.34
N PRO A 238 1.35 3.43 3.28
CA PRO A 238 0.11 4.13 2.93
C PRO A 238 0.34 5.52 2.32
N ILE A 239 1.54 6.08 2.43
CA ILE A 239 1.93 7.34 1.75
C ILE A 239 2.33 7.04 0.30
N VAL A 240 3.01 5.93 0.09
CA VAL A 240 3.50 5.50 -1.22
C VAL A 240 2.36 5.02 -2.11
N ASN A 241 1.34 4.34 -1.56
CA ASN A 241 0.19 3.80 -2.31
C ASN A 241 -0.58 4.86 -3.15
N PRO A 242 -1.01 6.01 -2.60
CA PRO A 242 -1.62 7.08 -3.38
C PRO A 242 -0.67 7.68 -4.42
N VAL A 243 0.61 7.84 -4.10
CA VAL A 243 1.61 8.39 -5.02
C VAL A 243 1.76 7.47 -6.23
N ILE A 244 1.93 6.16 -6.00
CA ILE A 244 1.96 5.15 -7.06
C ILE A 244 0.68 5.22 -7.90
N THR A 245 -0.49 5.31 -7.26
CA THR A 245 -1.78 5.33 -7.95
C THR A 245 -1.94 6.57 -8.84
N LEU A 246 -1.69 7.76 -8.31
CA LEU A 246 -1.74 9.03 -9.04
C LEU A 246 -0.70 9.07 -10.17
N TRP A 247 0.50 8.54 -9.95
CA TRP A 247 1.55 8.60 -10.97
C TRP A 247 1.36 7.58 -12.10
N LEU A 248 0.86 6.38 -11.80
CA LEU A 248 0.72 5.30 -12.79
C LEU A 248 -0.51 5.44 -13.67
N GLN A 249 -1.53 6.20 -13.25
CA GLN A 249 -2.73 6.40 -14.02
C GLN A 249 -2.80 7.84 -14.55
N PRO A 250 -2.41 8.08 -15.81
CA PRO A 250 -2.41 9.43 -16.37
C PRO A 250 -3.82 10.07 -16.37
N GLU A 251 -4.88 9.26 -16.47
CA GLU A 251 -6.26 9.74 -16.38
C GLU A 251 -6.57 10.28 -14.99
N VAL A 252 -6.26 9.50 -13.94
CA VAL A 252 -6.45 9.93 -12.55
C VAL A 252 -5.53 11.10 -12.19
N ASN A 253 -4.32 11.13 -12.73
CA ASN A 253 -3.41 12.27 -12.59
C ASN A 253 -4.04 13.55 -13.16
N ALA A 254 -4.59 13.49 -14.38
CA ALA A 254 -5.24 14.62 -15.03
C ALA A 254 -6.47 15.11 -14.25
N GLU A 255 -7.30 14.18 -13.77
CA GLU A 255 -8.44 14.49 -12.91
C GLU A 255 -7.98 15.14 -11.60
N PHE A 256 -6.95 14.58 -10.94
CA PHE A 256 -6.39 15.11 -9.70
C PHE A 256 -5.88 16.56 -9.87
N TRP A 257 -5.12 16.85 -10.92
CA TRP A 257 -4.65 18.21 -11.18
C TRP A 257 -5.81 19.17 -11.44
N THR A 258 -6.84 18.72 -12.16
CA THR A 258 -8.06 19.50 -12.39
C THR A 258 -8.73 19.88 -11.06
N TYR A 259 -8.95 18.91 -10.17
CA TYR A 259 -9.51 19.16 -8.84
C TYR A 259 -8.60 20.04 -7.97
N TYR A 260 -7.28 19.82 -8.03
CA TYR A 260 -6.30 20.63 -7.29
C TYR A 260 -6.37 22.10 -7.70
N TYR A 261 -6.42 22.40 -9.00
CA TYR A 261 -6.53 23.78 -9.48
C TYR A 261 -7.86 24.42 -9.05
N LEU A 262 -8.98 23.70 -9.19
CA LEU A 262 -10.28 24.18 -8.72
C LEU A 262 -10.28 24.47 -7.21
N PHE A 263 -9.68 23.59 -6.41
CA PHE A 263 -9.57 23.78 -4.96
C PHE A 263 -8.66 24.96 -4.60
N LYS A 264 -7.49 25.06 -5.24
CA LYS A 264 -6.53 26.15 -5.06
C LYS A 264 -7.17 27.51 -5.33
N ASP A 265 -7.99 27.61 -6.37
CA ASP A 265 -8.68 28.85 -6.72
C ASP A 265 -9.78 29.20 -5.71
N LYS A 266 -10.56 28.22 -5.25
CA LYS A 266 -11.52 28.44 -4.15
C LYS A 266 -10.83 28.88 -2.86
N PHE A 267 -9.73 28.23 -2.49
CA PHE A 267 -8.97 28.56 -1.28
C PHE A 267 -8.37 29.97 -1.34
N LYS A 268 -7.80 30.36 -2.49
CA LYS A 268 -7.33 31.73 -2.72
C LYS A 268 -8.46 32.76 -2.58
N LYS A 269 -9.67 32.45 -3.07
CA LYS A 269 -10.84 33.35 -2.91
C LYS A 269 -11.22 33.51 -1.45
N VAL A 270 -11.24 32.43 -0.66
CA VAL A 270 -11.52 32.47 0.78
C VAL A 270 -10.46 33.29 1.54
N ILE A 271 -9.17 33.07 1.25
CA ILE A 271 -8.10 33.87 1.86
C ILE A 271 -8.24 35.35 1.51
N ARG A 272 -8.53 35.69 0.24
CA ARG A 272 -8.76 37.08 -0.17
C ARG A 272 -9.97 37.70 0.51
N SER A 273 -11.08 36.98 0.65
CA SER A 273 -12.25 37.52 1.35
C SER A 273 -11.98 37.80 2.83
N ILE A 274 -11.18 36.95 3.49
CA ILE A 274 -10.77 37.16 4.88
C ILE A 274 -9.80 38.34 4.98
N LEU A 275 -8.81 38.44 4.09
CA LEU A 275 -7.79 39.51 4.12
C LEU A 275 -8.30 40.89 3.69
N VAL A 276 -9.36 40.98 2.89
CA VAL A 276 -9.93 42.27 2.44
C VAL A 276 -10.94 42.82 3.46
N GLN A 277 -11.38 42.01 4.43
CA GLN A 277 -12.26 42.46 5.52
C GLN A 277 -11.50 43.07 6.71
N TYR A 278 -10.17 43.12 6.66
CA TYR A 278 -9.28 43.78 7.63
C TYR A 278 -8.41 44.81 6.92
#